data_AF-A0A918BJS2-F1
#
_entry.id   AF-A0A918BJS2-F1
#
_cell.length_a   1.000
_cell.length_b   1.000
_cell.length_c   1.000
_cell.angle_alpha   90.00
_cell.angle_beta   90.00
_cell.angle_gamma   90.00
#
_symmetry.space_group_name_H-M   'P 1'
#
loop_
_entity.id
_entity.type
_entity.pdbx_description
1 polymer ?
#
loop_
_entity_poly.entity_id
_entity_poly.type
_entity_poly.pdbx_seq_one_letter_code
_entity_poly.pdbx_strand_id
1 'polypeptide(L)'
;MDRDRAVMTIISAERRGSFLGVLERHWTSKGYKLVTTSPNGLVAHFRTQDGFQLEVLIAPNGQAHLSVTTPCVDKSEVAQPTSKPNGPDYARQELPAPDVRSSFWSSDAPLG
;
A
#
# COMPACT_ATOMS: atom_id res chain seq x y z
N MET A 1 14.74 -6.43 4.29
CA MET A 1 14.35 -6.42 2.87
C MET A 1 13.02 -5.70 2.78
N ASP A 2 12.86 -4.84 1.79
CA ASP A 2 11.60 -4.15 1.52
C ASP A 2 10.86 -4.87 0.38
N ARG A 3 9.54 -4.97 0.49
CA ARG A 3 8.68 -5.44 -0.60
C ARG A 3 7.63 -4.39 -0.84
N ASP A 4 7.66 -3.82 -2.04
CA ASP A 4 6.71 -2.81 -2.48
C ASP A 4 5.75 -3.39 -3.52
N ARG A 5 4.50 -2.92 -3.48
CA ARG A 5 3.47 -3.21 -4.48
C ARG A 5 2.73 -1.93 -4.81
N ALA A 6 2.86 -1.49 -6.06
CA ALA A 6 2.03 -0.42 -6.59
C ALA A 6 0.66 -0.94 -7.07
N VAL A 7 -0.39 -0.20 -6.73
CA VAL A 7 -1.73 -0.37 -7.27
C VAL A 7 -1.83 0.48 -8.54
N MET A 8 -2.00 -0.18 -9.68
CA MET A 8 -2.09 0.50 -10.99
C MET A 8 -3.42 1.24 -11.21
N THR A 9 -4.41 1.02 -10.34
CA THR A 9 -5.68 1.74 -10.36
C THR A 9 -5.50 3.15 -9.82
N ILE A 10 -5.90 4.15 -10.60
CA ILE A 10 -5.91 5.56 -10.18
C ILE A 10 -6.98 5.76 -9.11
N ILE A 11 -6.58 6.19 -7.92
CA ILE A 11 -7.48 6.61 -6.84
C ILE A 11 -7.71 8.12 -6.93
N SER A 12 -8.93 8.54 -7.27
CA SER A 12 -9.32 9.95 -7.32
C SER A 12 -9.20 10.63 -5.95
N ALA A 13 -9.11 11.96 -5.93
CA ALA A 13 -8.99 12.72 -4.68
C ALA A 13 -10.17 12.43 -3.73
N GLU A 14 -11.37 12.30 -4.30
CA GLU A 14 -12.64 12.01 -3.64
C GLU A 14 -12.71 10.61 -3.05
N ARG A 15 -11.81 9.70 -3.46
CA ARG A 15 -11.78 8.30 -3.03
C ARG A 15 -10.62 7.96 -2.10
N ARG A 16 -9.63 8.85 -1.92
CA ARG A 16 -8.43 8.59 -1.10
C ARG A 16 -8.77 8.23 0.35
N GLY A 17 -9.65 9.00 0.98
CA GLY A 17 -10.08 8.75 2.36
C GLY A 17 -10.77 7.38 2.50
N SER A 18 -11.65 7.03 1.56
CA SER A 18 -12.32 5.73 1.57
C SER A 18 -11.38 4.57 1.32
N PHE A 19 -10.42 4.73 0.41
CA PHE A 19 -9.40 3.73 0.13
C PHE A 19 -8.56 3.44 1.38
N LEU A 20 -8.09 4.49 2.07
CA LEU A 20 -7.37 4.35 3.33
C LEU A 20 -8.23 3.70 4.41
N GLY A 21 -9.50 4.10 4.53
CA GLY A 21 -10.42 3.49 5.48
C GLY A 21 -10.66 1.99 5.24
N VAL A 22 -10.65 1.52 3.98
CA VAL A 22 -10.72 0.08 3.67
C VAL A 22 -9.47 -0.65 4.16
N LEU A 23 -8.28 -0.09 3.90
CA LEU A 23 -7.02 -0.68 4.35
C LEU A 23 -6.90 -0.71 5.86
N GLU A 24 -7.22 0.40 6.52
CA GLU A 24 -7.24 0.51 7.98
C GLU A 24 -8.14 -0.56 8.59
N ARG A 25 -9.41 -0.65 8.17
CA ARG A 25 -10.33 -1.67 8.69
C ARG A 25 -9.82 -3.08 8.47
N HIS A 26 -9.31 -3.37 7.26
CA HIS A 26 -8.77 -4.70 6.94
C HIS A 26 -7.58 -5.06 7.83
N TRP A 27 -6.64 -4.14 8.01
CA TRP A 27 -5.44 -4.38 8.80
C TRP A 27 -5.69 -4.41 10.30
N THR A 28 -6.55 -3.54 10.82
CA THR A 28 -7.00 -3.61 12.20
C THR A 28 -7.73 -4.91 12.49
N SER A 29 -8.52 -5.44 11.55
CA SER A 29 -9.16 -6.75 11.72
C SER A 29 -8.16 -7.92 11.82
N LYS A 30 -6.95 -7.74 11.28
CA LYS A 30 -5.81 -8.67 11.41
C LYS A 30 -4.93 -8.41 12.63
N GLY A 31 -5.32 -7.48 13.50
CA GLY A 31 -4.57 -7.12 14.70
C GLY A 31 -3.37 -6.19 14.45
N TYR A 32 -3.29 -5.57 13.27
CA TYR A 32 -2.24 -4.59 12.98
C TYR A 32 -2.60 -3.25 13.62
N LYS A 33 -1.61 -2.54 14.12
CA LYS A 33 -1.78 -1.27 14.84
C LYS A 33 -1.44 -0.12 13.93
N LEU A 34 -2.35 0.84 13.78
CA LEU A 34 -2.03 2.14 13.20
C LEU A 34 -1.01 2.84 14.10
N VAL A 35 0.11 3.26 13.52
CA VAL A 35 1.21 3.93 14.22
C VAL A 35 1.08 5.44 14.07
N THR A 36 0.96 5.91 12.82
CA THR A 36 0.84 7.33 12.51
C THR A 36 0.29 7.53 11.11
N THR A 37 -0.22 8.74 10.86
CA THR A 37 -0.69 9.22 9.56
C THR A 37 -0.03 10.55 9.24
N SER A 38 0.25 10.83 7.98
CA SER A 38 0.77 12.14 7.58
C SER A 38 -0.29 13.24 7.72
N PRO A 39 0.11 14.52 7.92
CA PRO A 39 -0.84 15.63 8.05
C PRO A 39 -1.76 15.83 6.83
N ASN A 40 -1.28 15.48 5.64
CA ASN A 40 -2.05 15.56 4.40
C ASN A 40 -2.96 14.33 4.16
N GLY A 41 -2.94 13.35 5.07
CA GLY A 41 -3.73 12.13 4.98
C GLY A 41 -3.40 11.24 3.79
N LEU A 42 -2.23 11.40 3.16
CA LEU A 42 -1.81 10.58 2.02
C LEU A 42 -0.90 9.42 2.43
N VAL A 43 -0.42 9.40 3.67
CA VAL A 43 0.46 8.36 4.19
C VAL A 43 -0.10 7.81 5.49
N ALA A 44 -0.09 6.49 5.64
CA ALA A 44 -0.43 5.81 6.88
C ALA A 44 0.56 4.67 7.16
N HIS A 45 1.04 4.58 8.39
CA HIS A 45 1.97 3.54 8.83
C HIS A 45 1.29 2.61 9.82
N PHE A 46 1.46 1.31 9.63
CA PHE A 46 0.93 0.26 10.49
C PHE A 46 2.05 -0.65 10.97
N ARG A 47 1.78 -1.33 12.09
CA ARG A 47 2.69 -2.32 12.64
C ARG A 47 1.99 -3.63 12.93
N THR A 48 2.57 -4.73 12.49
CA THR A 48 2.10 -6.08 12.82
C THR A 48 2.56 -6.49 14.22
N GLN A 49 1.98 -7.55 14.76
CA GLN A 49 2.37 -8.08 16.09
C GLN A 49 3.79 -8.66 16.09
N ASP A 50 4.23 -9.23 14.98
CA ASP A 50 5.58 -9.77 14.73
C ASP A 50 6.60 -8.69 14.31
N GLY A 51 6.19 -7.41 14.34
CA GLY A 51 7.11 -6.27 14.29
C GLY A 51 7.38 -5.67 12.91
N PHE A 52 6.75 -6.19 11.85
CA PHE A 52 6.80 -5.61 10.51
C PHE A 52 6.12 -4.25 10.47
N GLN A 53 6.70 -3.34 9.69
CA GLN A 53 6.14 -2.02 9.44
C GLN A 53 5.53 -2.02 8.04
N LEU A 54 4.27 -1.63 7.93
CA LEU A 54 3.58 -1.44 6.67
C LEU A 54 3.40 0.05 6.46
N GLU A 55 3.51 0.49 5.21
CA GLU A 55 3.19 1.85 4.81
C GLU A 55 2.22 1.80 3.62
N VAL A 56 1.28 2.73 3.63
CA VAL A 56 0.48 3.08 2.45
C VAL A 56 0.80 4.51 2.11
N LEU A 57 1.16 4.75 0.85
CA LEU A 57 1.34 6.08 0.28
C LEU A 57 0.40 6.23 -0.91
N ILE A 58 -0.42 7.28 -0.92
CA ILE A 58 -1.14 7.71 -2.13
C ILE A 58 -0.37 8.87 -2.74
N ALA A 59 0.31 8.61 -3.85
CA ALA A 59 1.04 9.62 -4.60
C ALA A 59 0.07 10.68 -5.17
N PRO A 60 0.56 11.90 -5.49
CA PRO A 60 -0.28 12.99 -5.97
C PRO A 60 -1.14 12.64 -7.20
N ASN A 61 -0.64 11.75 -8.06
CA ASN A 61 -1.33 11.23 -9.25
C ASN A 61 -2.39 10.16 -8.95
N GLY A 62 -2.64 9.83 -7.69
CA GLY A 62 -3.60 8.81 -7.27
C GLY A 62 -3.06 7.38 -7.27
N GLN A 63 -1.76 7.17 -7.49
CA GLN A 63 -1.15 5.85 -7.35
C GLN A 63 -1.02 5.48 -5.88
N ALA A 64 -1.58 4.34 -5.46
CA ALA A 64 -1.35 3.82 -4.13
C ALA A 64 -0.15 2.85 -4.14
N HIS A 65 0.78 3.04 -3.21
CA HIS A 65 1.93 2.19 -2.96
C HIS A 65 1.76 1.52 -1.60
N LEU A 66 2.02 0.22 -1.53
CA LEU A 66 1.99 -0.54 -0.28
C LEU A 66 3.34 -1.21 -0.08
N SER A 67 4.10 -0.71 0.88
CA SER A 67 5.41 -1.24 1.22
C SER A 67 5.37 -1.97 2.56
N VAL A 68 6.25 -2.95 2.71
CA VAL A 68 6.44 -3.67 3.98
C VAL A 68 7.93 -3.75 4.30
N THR A 69 8.30 -3.12 5.41
CA THR A 69 9.64 -3.18 5.96
C THR A 69 9.72 -4.27 7.02
N THR A 70 10.61 -5.24 6.79
CA THR A 70 10.96 -6.26 7.79
C THR A 70 11.56 -5.59 9.03
N PRO A 71 11.18 -5.99 10.26
CA PRO A 71 11.92 -5.58 11.44
C PRO A 71 13.39 -5.98 11.29
N CYS A 72 14.30 -5.27 11.95
CA CYS A 72 15.70 -5.66 12.04
C CYS A 72 15.79 -6.98 12.83
N VAL A 73 15.55 -8.10 12.14
CA VAL A 73 15.86 -9.45 12.60
C VAL A 73 17.24 -9.80 12.07
N ASP A 74 18.04 -10.52 12.86
CA ASP A 74 19.28 -11.09 12.36
C ASP A 74 19.01 -11.83 11.05
N LYS A 75 19.82 -11.56 10.02
CA LYS A 75 19.67 -12.17 8.69
C LYS A 75 19.61 -13.69 8.84
N SER A 76 18.42 -14.26 8.79
CA SER A 76 18.26 -15.68 8.56
C SER A 76 18.37 -15.93 7.06
N GLU A 77 19.22 -16.88 6.68
CA GLU A 77 19.49 -17.27 5.30
C GLU A 77 18.29 -18.03 4.73
N VAL A 78 17.21 -17.31 4.41
CA VAL A 78 15.98 -17.92 3.86
C VAL A 78 15.91 -17.64 2.36
N ALA A 79 15.79 -18.71 1.58
CA ALA A 79 15.67 -18.66 0.13
C ALA A 79 14.50 -17.78 -0.34
N GLN A 80 14.67 -17.12 -1.48
CA GLN A 80 13.65 -16.26 -2.07
C GLN A 80 12.35 -17.06 -2.34
N PRO A 81 11.16 -16.45 -2.17
CA PRO A 81 9.90 -17.10 -2.51
C PRO A 81 9.88 -17.50 -3.99
N THR A 82 9.63 -18.77 -4.28
CA THR A 82 9.48 -19.32 -5.65
C THR A 82 8.14 -18.98 -6.30
N SER A 83 7.24 -18.28 -5.60
CA SER A 83 5.93 -17.88 -6.13
C SER A 83 6.07 -16.77 -7.17
N LYS A 84 5.71 -17.05 -8.42
CA LYS A 84 5.61 -16.02 -9.48
C LYS A 84 4.55 -14.99 -9.10
N PRO A 85 4.84 -13.68 -9.20
CA PRO A 85 3.83 -12.65 -9.01
C PRO A 85 2.76 -12.74 -10.11
N ASN A 86 1.49 -12.47 -9.77
CA ASN A 86 0.38 -12.38 -10.72
C ASN A 86 0.42 -11.07 -11.57
N GLY A 87 1.56 -10.36 -11.57
CA GLY A 87 1.80 -9.10 -12.25
C GLY A 87 3.32 -8.81 -12.32
N PRO A 88 3.77 -7.75 -12.99
CA PRO A 88 5.19 -7.45 -13.13
C PRO A 88 5.85 -7.15 -11.78
N ASP A 89 7.08 -7.61 -11.60
CA ASP A 89 7.91 -7.31 -10.42
C ASP A 89 8.62 -5.97 -10.64
N TYR A 90 8.20 -4.94 -9.91
CA TYR A 90 8.73 -3.58 -10.05
C TYR A 90 9.84 -3.25 -9.04
N ALA A 91 10.37 -4.25 -8.30
CA ALA A 91 11.36 -4.00 -7.24
C ALA A 91 12.68 -3.34 -7.70
N ARG A 92 12.94 -3.22 -9.02
CA ARG A 92 14.17 -2.66 -9.60
C ARG A 92 13.94 -1.72 -10.81
N GLN A 93 12.71 -1.30 -11.06
CA GLN A 93 12.38 -0.47 -12.22
C GLN A 93 11.57 0.74 -11.77
N GLU A 94 11.75 1.89 -12.43
CA GLU A 94 10.94 3.08 -12.18
C GLU A 94 9.46 2.70 -12.36
N LEU A 95 8.70 2.84 -11.28
CA LEU A 95 7.30 2.41 -11.24
C LEU A 95 6.54 3.15 -12.33
N PRO A 96 5.92 2.45 -13.29
CA PRO A 96 5.14 3.12 -14.33
C PRO A 96 4.01 3.92 -13.67
N ALA A 97 3.69 5.07 -14.26
CA ALA A 97 2.53 5.85 -13.84
C ALA A 97 1.27 4.96 -13.89
N PRO A 98 0.33 5.09 -12.93
CA PRO A 98 -0.89 4.31 -12.94
C PRO A 98 -1.73 4.66 -14.17
N ASP A 99 -2.16 3.67 -14.93
CA ASP A 99 -2.91 3.82 -16.18
C ASP A 99 -4.28 3.12 -16.14
N VAL A 100 -4.57 2.33 -15.09
CA VAL A 100 -5.83 1.61 -14.95
C VAL A 100 -6.89 2.51 -14.31
N ARG A 101 -8.04 2.63 -14.96
CA ARG A 101 -9.22 3.32 -14.40
C ARG A 101 -10.27 2.33 -13.92
N SER A 102 -10.79 2.58 -12.73
CA SER A 102 -11.96 1.90 -12.17
C SER A 102 -13.16 2.85 -12.19
N SER A 103 -14.34 2.33 -12.52
CA SER A 103 -15.60 3.09 -12.45
C SER A 103 -15.91 3.63 -11.06
N PHE A 104 -15.39 2.97 -10.01
CA PHE A 104 -15.57 3.39 -8.63
C PHE A 104 -14.38 4.19 -8.09
N TRP A 105 -13.17 3.64 -8.17
CA TRP A 105 -11.99 4.24 -7.53
C TRP A 105 -11.44 5.46 -8.26
N SER A 106 -11.64 5.53 -9.58
CA SER A 106 -11.18 6.64 -10.42
C SER A 106 -12.29 7.65 -10.73
N SER A 107 -13.37 7.61 -9.95
CA SER A 107 -14.52 8.49 -10.10
C SER A 107 -14.39 9.70 -9.18
N ASP A 108 -14.64 10.87 -9.75
CA ASP A 108 -14.66 12.14 -9.02
C ASP A 108 -16.08 12.47 -8.50
N ALA A 109 -17.05 11.56 -8.71
CA ALA A 109 -18.40 11.73 -8.19
C ALA A 109 -18.39 11.63 -6.65
N PRO A 110 -19.17 12.45 -5.93
CA PRO A 110 -19.31 12.30 -4.47
C PRO A 110 -19.75 10.89 -4.08
N LEU A 111 -19.34 10.45 -2.87
CA LEU A 111 -19.94 9.26 -2.25
C LEU A 111 -21.33 9.68 -1.74
N GLY A 112 -22.37 9.04 -2.29
CA GLY A 112 -23.74 9.19 -1.81
C GLY A 112 -23.99 8.46 -0.50
#